data_AF-M1BH01-F1
#
_entry.id   AF-M1BH01-F1
#
_cell.length_a   1.000
_cell.length_b   1.000
_cell.length_c   1.000
_cell.angle_alpha   90.00
_cell.angle_beta   90.00
_cell.angle_gamma   90.00
#
_symmetry.space_group_name_H-M   'P 1'
#
loop_
_entity.id
_entity.type
_entity.pdbx_description
1 polymer ?
#
loop_
_entity_poly.entity_id
_entity_poly.type
_entity_poly.pdbx_seq_one_letter_code
_entity_poly.pdbx_strand_id
1 'polypeptide(L)'
;MHGATQIRYAKKCSHRKDGTMLHKLDDKLDIKRTLEAEARSCQWIVLWLDCDREGENIAFEVLDVCRQANHNLNVWRARFSALIDREIHQSVQTLVQPNQLFSDAVDVRQEIDLRIGASFTRFQTMLLRGAFVLDFATDDRNIVLSYGPCQFPTLGFVVERYWEIQAHEPEEFWTINCTHNSDEGTATFNWMRGHLFDYTCGVTIYEMCIQEPIATVSSKKPILIAKPNYRVEI
;
A
#
# COMPACT_ATOMS: atom_id res chain seq x y z
N MET A 1 -26.33 39.42 -28.19
CA MET A 1 -25.80 38.04 -28.28
C MET A 1 -25.19 37.69 -26.94
N HIS A 2 -25.97 37.07 -26.05
CA HIS A 2 -25.54 36.62 -24.72
C HIS A 2 -25.99 35.16 -24.60
N GLY A 3 -25.04 34.24 -24.62
CA GLY A 3 -25.27 32.82 -24.37
C GLY A 3 -24.35 32.39 -23.23
N ALA A 4 -24.76 32.67 -22.00
CA ALA A 4 -24.10 32.14 -20.81
C ALA A 4 -24.49 30.66 -20.68
N THR A 5 -23.64 29.76 -21.16
CA THR A 5 -23.76 28.33 -20.94
C THR A 5 -23.54 28.04 -19.46
N GLN A 6 -24.62 27.73 -18.73
CA GLN A 6 -24.55 27.31 -17.33
C GLN A 6 -23.77 25.99 -17.23
N ILE A 7 -22.55 26.06 -16.72
CA ILE A 7 -21.85 24.90 -16.17
C ILE A 7 -22.52 24.59 -14.83
N ARG A 8 -23.42 23.60 -14.81
CA ARG A 8 -23.98 23.10 -13.54
C ARG A 8 -22.97 22.15 -12.90
N TYR A 9 -22.37 22.59 -11.81
CA TYR A 9 -21.62 21.71 -10.90
C TYR A 9 -22.62 20.88 -10.11
N ALA A 10 -22.70 19.58 -10.40
CA ALA A 10 -23.46 18.64 -9.57
C ALA A 10 -22.74 18.49 -8.21
N LYS A 11 -23.17 19.25 -7.21
CA LYS A 11 -22.73 19.11 -5.82
C LYS A 11 -23.94 18.75 -4.99
N LYS A 12 -24.08 17.47 -4.64
CA LYS A 12 -25.04 17.03 -3.62
C LYS A 12 -24.33 16.09 -2.64
N CYS A 13 -23.85 16.69 -1.56
CA CYS A 13 -23.40 16.01 -0.36
C CYS A 13 -24.66 15.71 0.49
N SER A 14 -24.88 14.45 0.89
CA SER A 14 -25.94 14.09 1.85
C SER A 14 -25.35 13.29 3.00
N HIS A 15 -25.64 13.73 4.22
CA HIS A 15 -25.24 13.12 5.48
C HIS A 15 -26.22 12.03 5.95
N ARG A 16 -25.64 10.90 6.40
CA ARG A 16 -26.06 9.86 7.39
C ARG A 16 -27.55 9.57 7.65
N LYS A 17 -27.91 8.27 7.64
CA LYS A 17 -28.09 7.41 8.86
C LYS A 17 -28.34 5.91 8.49
N ASP A 18 -27.61 5.04 9.19
CA ASP A 18 -27.78 3.60 9.57
C ASP A 18 -28.58 2.59 8.71
N GLY A 19 -27.95 1.44 8.40
CA GLY A 19 -28.62 0.23 7.87
C GLY A 19 -27.78 -0.66 6.94
N THR A 20 -26.65 -1.20 7.41
CA THR A 20 -25.63 -1.88 6.59
C THR A 20 -26.04 -3.28 6.10
N MET A 21 -26.70 -3.36 4.93
CA MET A 21 -26.33 -4.24 3.80
C MET A 21 -27.36 -4.17 2.66
N LEU A 22 -28.63 -3.92 2.96
CA LEU A 22 -29.69 -3.72 1.93
C LEU A 22 -29.65 -2.32 1.32
N HIS A 23 -29.29 -1.28 2.10
CA HIS A 23 -29.21 0.10 1.61
C HIS A 23 -28.15 0.34 0.53
N LYS A 24 -27.07 -0.46 0.48
CA LYS A 24 -25.97 -0.24 -0.47
C LYS A 24 -26.36 -0.43 -1.94
N LEU A 25 -27.37 -1.25 -2.22
CA LEU A 25 -27.87 -1.46 -3.58
C LEU A 25 -28.80 -0.31 -4.01
N ASP A 26 -29.65 0.17 -3.10
CA ASP A 26 -30.53 1.33 -3.35
C ASP A 26 -29.72 2.62 -3.54
N ASP A 27 -28.66 2.83 -2.75
CA ASP A 27 -27.81 4.03 -2.86
C ASP A 27 -27.17 4.17 -4.25
N LYS A 28 -26.75 3.06 -4.86
CA LYS A 28 -26.16 3.07 -6.21
C LYS A 28 -27.20 3.33 -7.29
N LEU A 29 -28.44 2.87 -7.10
CA LEU A 29 -29.54 3.11 -8.03
C LEU A 29 -29.93 4.59 -8.04
N ASP A 30 -29.96 5.24 -6.88
CA ASP A 30 -30.26 6.67 -6.80
C ASP A 30 -29.16 7.55 -7.40
N ILE A 31 -27.89 7.17 -7.25
CA ILE A 31 -26.77 7.84 -7.94
C ILE A 31 -26.94 7.69 -9.45
N LYS A 32 -27.19 6.47 -9.95
CA LYS A 32 -27.42 6.21 -11.38
C LYS A 32 -28.56 7.09 -11.93
N ARG A 33 -29.72 7.10 -11.25
CA ARG A 33 -30.88 7.90 -11.65
C ARG A 33 -30.55 9.40 -11.71
N THR A 34 -29.75 9.88 -10.76
CA THR A 34 -29.31 11.28 -10.74
C THR A 34 -28.41 11.60 -11.94
N LEU A 35 -27.42 10.74 -12.22
CA LEU A 35 -26.54 10.88 -13.37
C LEU A 35 -27.32 10.91 -14.69
N GLU A 36 -28.26 9.98 -14.88
CA GLU A 36 -29.12 9.95 -16.07
C GLU A 36 -29.98 11.20 -16.21
N ALA A 37 -30.57 11.69 -15.11
CA ALA A 37 -31.43 12.87 -15.12
C ALA A 37 -30.65 14.14 -15.52
N GLU A 38 -29.47 14.36 -14.93
CA GLU A 38 -28.63 15.53 -15.24
C GLU A 38 -28.07 15.44 -16.67
N ALA A 39 -27.59 14.25 -17.08
CA ALA A 39 -27.00 14.00 -18.40
C ALA A 39 -27.94 14.36 -19.57
N ARG A 40 -29.26 14.16 -19.43
CA ARG A 40 -30.25 14.55 -20.46
C ARG A 40 -30.24 16.03 -20.80
N SER A 41 -29.89 16.87 -19.83
CA SER A 41 -29.93 18.33 -19.98
C SER A 41 -28.56 18.96 -20.30
N CYS A 42 -27.49 18.19 -20.19
CA CYS A 42 -26.12 18.67 -20.39
C CYS A 42 -25.61 18.35 -21.81
N GLN A 43 -24.79 19.24 -22.35
CA GLN A 43 -24.07 19.01 -23.62
C GLN A 43 -22.65 18.49 -23.37
N TRP A 44 -22.10 18.75 -22.19
CA TRP A 44 -20.71 18.45 -21.81
C TRP A 44 -20.69 17.72 -20.48
N ILE A 45 -19.78 16.76 -20.34
CA ILE A 45 -19.45 16.11 -19.07
C ILE A 45 -17.94 16.23 -18.83
N VAL A 46 -17.57 16.73 -17.66
CA VAL A 46 -16.18 16.82 -17.22
C VAL A 46 -15.99 15.91 -16.01
N LEU A 47 -15.13 14.90 -16.17
CA LEU A 47 -14.87 13.86 -15.17
C LEU A 47 -13.80 14.35 -14.19
N TRP A 48 -14.19 14.51 -12.92
CA TRP A 48 -13.37 15.05 -11.82
C TRP A 48 -12.94 14.01 -10.79
N LEU A 49 -12.95 12.73 -11.16
CA LEU A 49 -12.57 11.62 -10.28
C LEU A 49 -11.06 11.66 -9.96
N ASP A 50 -10.63 10.90 -8.96
CA ASP A 50 -9.22 10.80 -8.59
C ASP A 50 -8.36 10.32 -9.76
N CYS A 51 -7.11 10.80 -9.85
CA CYS A 51 -6.27 10.67 -11.05
C CYS A 51 -5.42 9.40 -11.09
N ASP A 52 -5.94 8.28 -10.57
CA ASP A 52 -5.33 6.95 -10.64
C ASP A 52 -6.10 6.02 -11.60
N ARG A 53 -5.80 4.71 -11.60
CA ARG A 53 -6.46 3.74 -12.47
C ARG A 53 -7.90 3.44 -12.05
N GLU A 54 -8.18 3.37 -10.75
CA GLU A 54 -9.52 3.09 -10.22
C GLU A 54 -10.46 4.26 -10.50
N GLY A 55 -9.98 5.50 -10.31
CA GLY A 55 -10.72 6.71 -10.66
C GLY A 55 -11.00 6.80 -12.16
N GLU A 56 -10.10 6.32 -13.02
CA GLU A 56 -10.34 6.23 -14.46
C GLU A 56 -11.39 5.16 -14.81
N ASN A 57 -11.36 3.99 -14.17
CA ASN A 57 -12.36 2.93 -14.35
C ASN A 57 -13.77 3.40 -13.94
N ILE A 58 -13.90 4.05 -12.77
CA ILE A 58 -15.16 4.66 -12.33
C ILE A 58 -15.60 5.76 -13.31
N ALA A 59 -14.67 6.46 -13.95
CA ALA A 59 -15.00 7.48 -14.95
C ALA A 59 -15.73 6.88 -16.15
N PHE A 60 -15.33 5.69 -16.59
CA PHE A 60 -16.02 4.95 -17.64
C PHE A 60 -17.36 4.37 -17.18
N GLU A 61 -17.49 3.89 -15.94
CA GLU A 61 -18.80 3.48 -15.38
C GLU A 61 -19.81 4.64 -15.39
N VAL A 62 -19.38 5.83 -14.95
CA VAL A 62 -20.19 7.05 -14.97
C VAL A 62 -20.53 7.46 -16.39
N LEU A 63 -19.56 7.35 -17.30
CA LEU A 63 -19.75 7.72 -18.69
C LEU A 63 -20.76 6.81 -19.40
N ASP A 64 -20.72 5.50 -19.14
CA ASP A 64 -21.65 4.54 -19.72
C ASP A 64 -23.09 4.81 -19.28
N VAL A 65 -23.29 5.13 -17.99
CA VAL A 65 -24.60 5.55 -17.48
C VAL A 65 -25.07 6.84 -18.14
N CYS A 66 -24.21 7.86 -18.20
CA CYS A 66 -24.57 9.15 -18.78
C CYS A 66 -24.87 9.05 -20.28
N ARG A 67 -24.09 8.24 -21.03
CA ARG A 67 -24.28 8.03 -22.48
C ARG A 67 -25.56 7.29 -22.81
N GLN A 68 -26.02 6.37 -21.95
CA GLN A 68 -27.34 5.74 -22.10
C GLN A 68 -28.48 6.77 -22.05
N ALA A 69 -28.31 7.85 -21.29
CA ALA A 69 -29.30 8.93 -21.21
C ALA A 69 -29.11 10.00 -22.30
N ASN A 70 -27.87 10.25 -22.73
CA ASN A 70 -27.53 11.22 -23.78
C ASN A 70 -26.26 10.81 -24.54
N HIS A 71 -26.41 10.25 -25.74
CA HIS A 71 -25.29 9.79 -26.56
C HIS A 71 -24.42 10.91 -27.14
N ASN A 72 -24.91 12.15 -27.18
CA ASN A 72 -24.22 13.30 -27.80
C ASN A 72 -23.37 14.11 -26.81
N LEU A 73 -23.09 13.57 -25.62
CA LEU A 73 -22.27 14.24 -24.61
C LEU A 73 -20.84 14.43 -25.09
N ASN A 74 -20.35 15.67 -25.03
CA ASN A 74 -18.93 15.98 -25.17
C ASN A 74 -18.21 15.61 -23.88
N VAL A 75 -17.34 14.61 -23.94
CA VAL A 75 -16.67 14.02 -22.78
C VAL A 75 -15.30 14.64 -22.58
N TRP A 76 -14.98 15.01 -21.35
CA TRP A 76 -13.69 15.54 -20.96
C TRP A 76 -13.27 14.98 -19.59
N ARG A 77 -11.97 14.94 -19.35
CA ARG A 77 -11.33 14.47 -18.13
C ARG A 77 -10.45 15.58 -17.57
N ALA A 78 -10.74 15.97 -16.33
CA ALA A 78 -9.90 16.87 -15.55
C ALA A 78 -8.76 16.07 -14.91
N ARG A 79 -7.51 16.56 -14.97
CA ARG A 79 -6.34 15.91 -14.36
C ARG A 79 -5.70 16.85 -13.34
N PHE A 80 -5.59 16.39 -12.10
CA PHE A 80 -5.03 17.12 -10.97
C PHE A 80 -4.32 16.16 -10.02
N SER A 81 -3.41 16.66 -9.19
CA SER A 81 -2.65 15.85 -8.22
C SER A 81 -2.91 16.26 -6.77
N ALA A 82 -3.46 17.45 -6.57
CA ALA A 82 -3.86 18.01 -5.29
C ALA A 82 -5.10 18.90 -5.44
N LEU A 83 -5.90 18.98 -4.37
CA LEU A 83 -7.06 19.87 -4.29
C LEU A 83 -6.66 21.29 -3.88
N ILE A 84 -5.79 21.91 -4.69
CA ILE A 84 -5.34 23.29 -4.50
C ILE A 84 -5.80 24.17 -5.67
N ASP A 85 -6.09 25.44 -5.36
CA ASP A 85 -6.70 26.40 -6.29
C ASP A 85 -5.98 26.45 -7.65
N ARG A 86 -4.65 26.59 -7.63
CA ARG A 86 -3.81 26.63 -8.83
C ARG A 86 -3.99 25.39 -9.72
N GLU A 87 -4.03 24.20 -9.13
CA GLU A 87 -4.13 22.94 -9.88
C GLU A 87 -5.51 22.73 -10.48
N ILE A 88 -6.57 23.06 -9.73
CA ILE A 88 -7.94 22.96 -10.24
C ILE A 88 -8.13 23.91 -11.42
N HIS A 89 -7.65 25.17 -11.32
CA HIS A 89 -7.70 26.12 -12.43
C HIS A 89 -6.92 25.65 -13.65
N GLN A 90 -5.71 25.12 -13.45
CA GLN A 90 -4.91 24.55 -14.54
C GLN A 90 -5.64 23.37 -15.22
N SER A 91 -6.21 22.46 -14.44
CA SER A 91 -6.93 21.29 -14.93
C SER A 91 -8.12 21.66 -15.83
N VAL A 92 -8.90 22.70 -15.47
CA VAL A 92 -10.00 23.21 -16.32
C VAL A 92 -9.49 23.77 -17.65
N GLN A 93 -8.30 24.37 -17.67
CA GLN A 93 -7.71 24.96 -18.89
C GLN A 93 -7.07 23.91 -19.80
N THR A 94 -6.71 22.74 -19.27
CA THR A 94 -6.03 21.66 -19.99
C THR A 94 -6.78 20.34 -19.90
N LEU A 95 -8.09 20.37 -20.19
CA LEU A 95 -8.91 19.16 -20.22
C LEU A 95 -8.42 18.18 -21.29
N VAL A 96 -8.46 16.89 -20.96
CA VAL A 96 -8.06 15.80 -21.85
C VAL A 96 -9.20 14.82 -22.06
N GLN A 97 -9.02 13.82 -22.92
CA GLN A 97 -9.95 12.69 -23.01
C GLN A 97 -9.66 11.66 -21.90
N PRO A 98 -10.68 10.97 -21.36
CA PRO A 98 -10.46 9.87 -20.42
C PRO A 98 -9.71 8.72 -21.12
N ASN A 99 -8.85 8.03 -20.38
CA ASN A 99 -7.98 6.99 -20.91
C ASN A 99 -8.57 5.59 -20.72
N GLN A 100 -9.17 5.04 -21.78
CA GLN A 100 -9.79 3.70 -21.77
C GLN A 100 -8.81 2.60 -21.35
N LEU A 101 -7.53 2.70 -21.76
CA LEU A 101 -6.54 1.65 -21.46
C LEU A 101 -6.29 1.48 -19.96
N PHE A 102 -6.49 2.53 -19.15
CA PHE A 102 -6.40 2.43 -17.70
C PHE A 102 -7.63 1.77 -17.09
N SER A 103 -8.82 2.04 -17.63
CA SER A 103 -10.04 1.32 -17.25
C SER A 103 -9.93 -0.16 -17.58
N ASP A 104 -9.57 -0.49 -18.83
CA ASP A 104 -9.46 -1.86 -19.30
C ASP A 104 -8.45 -2.66 -18.46
N ALA A 105 -7.35 -2.03 -18.02
CA ALA A 105 -6.38 -2.68 -17.13
C ALA A 105 -6.97 -3.01 -15.75
N VAL A 106 -7.86 -2.17 -15.21
CA VAL A 106 -8.58 -2.45 -13.96
C VAL A 106 -9.60 -3.57 -14.18
N ASP A 107 -10.38 -3.53 -15.26
CA ASP A 107 -11.37 -4.56 -15.59
C ASP A 107 -10.71 -5.94 -15.76
N VAL A 108 -9.59 -6.00 -16.48
CA VAL A 108 -8.78 -7.22 -16.62
C VAL A 108 -8.28 -7.72 -15.27
N ARG A 109 -7.77 -6.84 -14.40
CA ARG A 109 -7.31 -7.21 -13.06
C ARG A 109 -8.47 -7.78 -12.22
N GLN A 110 -9.62 -7.11 -12.20
CA GLN A 110 -10.81 -7.56 -11.47
C GLN A 110 -11.29 -8.93 -11.98
N GLU A 111 -11.29 -9.14 -13.29
CA GLU A 111 -11.68 -10.43 -13.89
C GLU A 111 -10.70 -11.55 -13.51
N ILE A 112 -9.39 -11.30 -13.56
CA ILE A 112 -8.36 -12.25 -13.14
C ILE A 112 -8.54 -12.60 -11.66
N ASP A 113 -8.64 -11.60 -10.79
CA ASP A 113 -8.78 -11.78 -9.35
C ASP A 113 -10.05 -12.57 -9.02
N LEU A 114 -11.17 -12.25 -9.67
CA LEU A 114 -12.44 -12.96 -9.47
C LEU A 114 -12.38 -14.40 -9.96
N ARG A 115 -11.90 -14.64 -11.18
CA ARG A 115 -11.90 -15.98 -11.78
C ARG A 115 -10.94 -16.92 -11.07
N ILE A 116 -9.71 -16.48 -10.83
CA ILE A 116 -8.71 -17.28 -10.13
C ILE A 116 -9.14 -17.45 -8.67
N GLY A 117 -9.48 -16.34 -7.99
CA GLY A 117 -9.86 -16.36 -6.58
C GLY A 117 -11.06 -17.26 -6.31
N ALA A 118 -12.15 -17.11 -7.08
CA ALA A 118 -13.34 -17.94 -6.91
C ALA A 118 -13.09 -19.42 -7.23
N SER A 119 -12.33 -19.72 -8.30
CA SER A 119 -12.06 -21.10 -8.70
C SER A 119 -11.25 -21.85 -7.66
N PHE A 120 -10.11 -21.30 -7.23
CA PHE A 120 -9.25 -21.94 -6.24
C PHE A 120 -9.88 -21.96 -4.85
N THR A 121 -10.54 -20.87 -4.42
CA THR A 121 -11.28 -20.81 -3.15
C THR A 121 -12.34 -21.91 -3.06
N ARG A 122 -13.16 -22.08 -4.12
CA ARG A 122 -14.19 -23.12 -4.15
C ARG A 122 -13.58 -24.52 -4.14
N PHE A 123 -12.59 -24.74 -5.01
CA PHE A 123 -11.90 -26.03 -5.09
C PHE A 123 -11.31 -26.46 -3.74
N GLN A 124 -10.48 -25.62 -3.12
CA GLN A 124 -9.81 -25.96 -1.87
C GLN A 124 -10.78 -26.07 -0.69
N THR A 125 -11.79 -25.19 -0.62
CA THR A 125 -12.80 -25.24 0.44
C THR A 125 -13.60 -26.54 0.36
N MET A 126 -14.05 -26.94 -0.84
CA MET A 126 -14.81 -28.18 -1.00
C MET A 126 -13.96 -29.43 -0.79
N LEU A 127 -12.72 -29.44 -1.32
CA LEU A 127 -11.80 -30.56 -1.19
C LEU A 127 -11.43 -30.83 0.27
N LEU A 128 -11.03 -29.79 1.01
CA LEU A 128 -10.51 -29.94 2.37
C LEU A 128 -11.61 -30.11 3.41
N ARG A 129 -12.80 -29.54 3.18
CA ARG A 129 -13.97 -29.78 4.04
C ARG A 129 -14.37 -31.26 4.11
N GLY A 130 -14.21 -32.00 3.01
CA GLY A 130 -14.50 -33.43 2.98
C GLY A 130 -13.40 -34.30 3.59
N ALA A 131 -12.17 -33.77 3.67
CA ALA A 131 -10.99 -34.53 4.07
C ALA A 131 -10.60 -34.32 5.55
N PHE A 132 -10.91 -33.16 6.13
CA PHE A 132 -10.48 -32.79 7.48
C PHE A 132 -11.60 -32.12 8.29
N VAL A 133 -11.67 -32.44 9.58
CA VAL A 133 -12.40 -31.62 10.55
C VAL A 133 -11.53 -30.41 10.85
N LEU A 134 -11.93 -29.25 10.34
CA LEU A 134 -11.21 -28.00 10.55
C LEU A 134 -11.66 -27.37 11.88
N ASP A 135 -10.96 -27.70 12.98
CA ASP A 135 -11.27 -27.26 14.36
C ASP A 135 -11.04 -25.75 14.63
N PHE A 136 -10.78 -24.95 13.59
CA PHE A 136 -10.55 -23.50 13.72
C PHE A 136 -11.84 -22.68 13.84
N ALA A 137 -13.00 -23.30 13.70
CA ALA A 137 -14.30 -22.64 13.83
C ALA A 137 -14.84 -22.79 15.25
N THR A 138 -14.74 -21.74 16.05
CA THR A 138 -15.43 -21.61 17.35
C THR A 138 -16.95 -21.39 17.20
N ASP A 139 -17.47 -21.46 15.97
CA ASP A 139 -18.84 -21.11 15.60
C ASP A 139 -19.17 -21.88 14.30
N ASP A 140 -20.37 -22.46 14.17
CA ASP A 140 -20.87 -23.31 13.06
C ASP A 140 -20.85 -22.67 11.65
N ARG A 141 -20.10 -21.58 11.45
CA ARG A 141 -19.90 -20.90 10.18
C ARG A 141 -18.98 -21.74 9.29
N ASN A 142 -19.54 -22.21 8.17
CA ASN A 142 -18.82 -22.79 7.03
C ASN A 142 -17.46 -22.11 6.82
N ILE A 143 -16.36 -22.78 7.20
CA ILE A 143 -15.01 -22.26 6.98
C ILE A 143 -14.80 -22.15 5.47
N VAL A 144 -14.49 -20.94 5.01
CA VAL A 144 -14.07 -20.67 3.63
C VAL A 144 -12.56 -20.51 3.64
N LEU A 145 -11.88 -21.40 2.93
CA LEU A 145 -10.45 -21.29 2.69
C LEU A 145 -10.30 -20.44 1.43
N SER A 146 -10.01 -19.15 1.59
CA SER A 146 -9.82 -18.24 0.46
C SER A 146 -8.46 -18.41 -0.21
N TYR A 147 -8.44 -18.20 -1.52
CA TYR A 147 -7.26 -18.08 -2.34
C TYR A 147 -7.33 -16.79 -3.13
N GLY A 148 -6.22 -16.07 -3.22
CA GLY A 148 -6.08 -14.91 -4.09
C GLY A 148 -4.68 -14.90 -4.70
N PRO A 149 -4.53 -14.55 -6.00
CA PRO A 149 -3.24 -14.58 -6.69
C PRO A 149 -2.18 -13.68 -6.04
N CYS A 150 -2.59 -12.57 -5.41
CA CYS A 150 -1.70 -11.70 -4.63
C CYS A 150 -1.68 -12.05 -3.12
N GLN A 151 -2.80 -12.49 -2.56
CA GLN A 151 -2.90 -12.88 -1.15
C GLN A 151 -1.97 -14.06 -0.81
N PHE A 152 -1.90 -15.06 -1.68
CA PHE A 152 -1.11 -16.27 -1.46
C PHE A 152 0.40 -16.01 -1.35
N PRO A 153 1.08 -15.34 -2.30
CA PRO A 153 2.49 -15.01 -2.15
C PRO A 153 2.76 -14.05 -0.99
N THR A 154 1.82 -13.15 -0.68
CA THR A 154 1.94 -12.25 0.49
C THR A 154 2.01 -13.03 1.80
N LEU A 155 1.15 -14.05 1.98
CA LEU A 155 1.26 -14.97 3.11
C LEU A 155 2.55 -15.80 3.05
N GLY A 156 2.99 -16.15 1.84
CA GLY A 156 4.27 -16.82 1.59
C GLY A 156 5.45 -16.14 2.27
N PHE A 157 5.59 -14.81 2.15
CA PHE A 157 6.66 -14.07 2.81
C PHE A 157 6.63 -14.18 4.35
N VAL A 158 5.43 -14.21 4.94
CA VAL A 158 5.28 -14.37 6.40
C VAL A 158 5.70 -15.78 6.84
N VAL A 159 5.27 -16.80 6.09
CA VAL A 159 5.59 -18.20 6.38
C VAL A 159 7.07 -18.49 6.16
N GLU A 160 7.66 -17.96 5.08
CA GLU A 160 9.09 -18.07 4.80
C GLU A 160 9.92 -17.50 5.94
N ARG A 161 9.62 -16.27 6.37
CA ARG A 161 10.29 -15.64 7.50
C ARG A 161 10.14 -16.43 8.81
N TYR A 162 8.96 -17.00 9.02
CA TYR A 162 8.72 -17.87 10.18
C TYR A 162 9.63 -19.11 10.13
N TRP A 163 9.75 -19.77 8.98
CA TRP A 163 10.64 -20.92 8.82
C TRP A 163 12.12 -20.56 8.98
N GLU A 164 12.57 -19.43 8.46
CA GLU A 164 13.94 -18.94 8.69
C GLU A 164 14.24 -18.78 10.19
N ILE A 165 13.29 -18.23 10.96
CA ILE A 165 13.43 -18.07 12.41
C ILE A 165 13.45 -19.43 13.11
N GLN A 166 12.59 -20.37 12.71
CA GLN A 166 12.57 -21.71 13.30
C GLN A 166 13.83 -22.52 12.96
N ALA A 167 14.38 -22.34 11.77
CA ALA A 167 15.60 -22.99 11.31
C ALA A 167 16.89 -22.28 11.77
N HIS A 168 16.77 -21.11 12.41
CA HIS A 168 17.93 -20.38 12.90
C HIS A 168 18.54 -21.12 14.09
N GLU A 169 19.76 -21.63 13.91
CA GLU A 169 20.60 -22.13 14.98
C GLU A 169 21.52 -20.99 15.46
N PRO A 170 21.35 -20.47 16.69
CA PRO A 170 22.22 -19.42 17.21
C PRO A 170 23.65 -19.94 17.39
N GLU A 171 24.62 -19.19 16.90
CA GLU A 171 26.04 -19.50 17.05
C GLU A 171 26.68 -18.60 18.11
N GLU A 172 27.46 -19.20 19.02
CA GLU A 172 28.25 -18.43 19.98
C GLU A 172 29.36 -17.66 19.26
N PHE A 173 29.55 -16.40 19.64
CA PHE A 173 30.63 -15.57 19.15
C PHE A 173 31.25 -14.74 20.27
N TRP A 174 32.50 -14.34 20.06
CA TRP A 174 33.30 -13.57 21.00
C TRP A 174 33.75 -12.26 20.38
N THR A 175 33.68 -11.17 21.15
CA THR A 175 34.20 -9.86 20.77
C THR A 175 35.06 -9.30 21.90
N ILE A 176 36.02 -8.44 21.55
CA ILE A 176 36.90 -7.79 22.51
C ILE A 176 36.42 -6.36 22.69
N ASN A 177 35.85 -6.06 23.86
CA ASN A 177 35.43 -4.70 24.21
C ASN A 177 36.56 -3.99 24.96
N CYS A 178 36.98 -2.83 24.46
CA CYS A 178 37.96 -1.97 25.11
C CYS A 178 37.28 -0.68 25.57
N THR A 179 37.44 -0.32 26.84
CA THR A 179 36.91 0.92 27.40
C THR A 179 38.03 1.75 28.02
N HIS A 180 37.92 3.07 27.88
CA HIS A 180 38.82 4.03 28.50
C HIS A 180 38.00 5.03 29.33
N ASN A 181 38.30 5.10 30.63
CA ASN A 181 37.66 6.04 31.54
C ASN A 181 38.54 7.29 31.68
N SER A 182 37.91 8.45 31.55
CA SER A 182 38.51 9.77 31.73
C SER A 182 37.59 10.65 32.58
N ASP A 183 38.09 11.81 33.03
CA ASP A 183 37.28 12.77 33.79
C ASP A 183 36.09 13.32 32.98
N GLU A 184 36.15 13.22 31.65
CA GLU A 184 35.09 13.65 30.71
C GLU A 184 34.08 12.53 30.38
N GLY A 185 34.31 11.31 30.87
CA GLY A 185 33.44 10.14 30.67
C GLY A 185 34.17 8.88 30.19
N THR A 186 33.39 7.84 29.90
CA THR A 186 33.86 6.53 29.39
C THR A 186 33.74 6.46 27.88
N ALA A 187 34.86 6.23 27.20
CA ALA A 187 34.90 5.92 25.77
C ALA A 187 34.94 4.40 25.56
N THR A 188 34.08 3.87 24.69
CA THR A 188 34.08 2.47 24.27
C THR A 188 34.61 2.36 22.84
N PHE A 189 35.58 1.48 22.62
CA PHE A 189 36.18 1.23 21.32
C PHE A 189 35.66 -0.07 20.73
N ASN A 190 35.13 0.00 19.52
CA ASN A 190 34.67 -1.17 18.78
C ASN A 190 35.86 -1.90 18.16
N TRP A 191 35.93 -3.21 18.36
CA TRP A 191 36.98 -4.04 17.76
C TRP A 191 36.88 -4.04 16.24
N MET A 192 37.97 -3.71 15.55
CA MET A 192 38.01 -3.65 14.09
C MET A 192 37.63 -4.96 13.40
N ARG A 193 37.82 -6.10 14.06
CA ARG A 193 37.48 -7.43 13.53
C ARG A 193 36.00 -7.81 13.74
N GLY A 194 35.24 -7.00 14.49
CA GLY A 194 33.85 -7.30 14.85
C GLY A 194 33.77 -8.39 15.92
N HIS A 195 33.58 -9.64 15.51
CA HIS A 195 33.50 -10.81 16.38
C HIS A 195 34.19 -12.02 15.74
N LEU A 196 34.48 -13.04 16.54
CA LEU A 196 34.98 -14.35 16.11
C LEU A 196 34.05 -15.46 16.59
N PHE A 197 33.88 -16.50 15.79
CA PHE A 197 33.14 -17.72 16.16
C PHE A 197 34.03 -18.84 16.72
N ASP A 198 35.31 -18.56 16.96
CA ASP A 198 36.23 -19.49 17.61
C ASP A 198 36.76 -18.90 18.92
N TYR A 199 36.48 -19.58 20.02
CA TYR A 199 36.87 -19.16 21.36
C TYR A 199 38.38 -19.06 21.50
N THR A 200 39.12 -20.04 20.99
CA THR A 200 40.58 -20.12 21.13
C THR A 200 41.27 -18.94 20.44
N CYS A 201 40.82 -18.58 19.25
CA CYS A 201 41.28 -17.41 18.51
C CYS A 201 40.94 -16.11 19.26
N GLY A 202 39.72 -16.01 19.79
CA GLY A 202 39.29 -14.86 20.58
C GLY A 202 40.15 -14.66 21.83
N VAL A 203 40.37 -15.72 22.61
CA VAL A 203 41.20 -15.69 23.82
C VAL A 203 42.66 -15.40 23.49
N THR A 204 43.22 -16.02 22.45
CA THR A 204 44.62 -15.78 22.05
C THR A 204 44.86 -14.28 21.77
N ILE A 205 43.96 -13.63 21.02
CA ILE A 205 44.08 -12.20 20.72
C ILE A 205 43.86 -11.36 21.98
N TYR A 206 42.89 -11.74 22.82
CA TYR A 206 42.62 -11.06 24.08
C TYR A 206 43.84 -11.11 25.03
N GLU A 207 44.49 -12.26 25.15
CA GLU A 207 45.73 -12.41 25.93
C GLU A 207 46.84 -11.50 25.39
N MET A 208 47.03 -11.41 24.07
CA MET A 208 47.98 -10.47 23.47
C MET A 208 47.67 -9.02 23.87
N CYS A 209 46.40 -8.62 23.88
CA CYS A 209 45.98 -7.29 24.33
C CYS A 209 46.20 -7.05 25.82
N ILE A 210 46.11 -8.07 26.68
CA ILE A 210 46.43 -7.95 28.12
C ILE A 210 47.94 -7.80 28.32
N GLN A 211 48.75 -8.56 27.58
CA GLN A 211 50.21 -8.51 27.70
C GLN A 211 50.78 -7.15 27.26
N GLU A 212 50.19 -6.54 26.22
CA GLU A 212 50.55 -5.19 25.74
C GLU A 212 49.33 -4.24 25.78
N PRO A 213 48.94 -3.74 26.98
CA PRO A 213 47.68 -3.01 27.16
C PRO A 213 47.76 -1.53 26.75
N ILE A 214 48.92 -1.05 26.30
CA ILE A 214 49.13 0.36 25.96
C ILE A 214 48.54 0.63 24.58
N ALA A 215 47.37 1.27 24.56
CA ALA A 215 46.74 1.70 23.32
C ALA A 215 47.45 2.94 22.74
N THR A 216 47.77 2.89 21.44
CA THR A 216 48.31 4.03 20.69
C THR A 216 47.29 4.54 19.69
N VAL A 217 47.03 5.86 19.70
CA VAL A 217 46.13 6.48 18.73
C VAL A 217 46.79 6.48 17.35
N SER A 218 46.37 5.55 16.49
CA SER A 218 46.94 5.37 15.15
C SER A 218 46.36 6.34 14.11
N SER A 219 45.09 6.73 14.25
CA SER A 219 44.45 7.71 13.37
C SER A 219 43.35 8.46 14.11
N LYS A 220 43.27 9.77 13.86
CA LYS A 220 42.14 10.61 14.29
C LYS A 220 41.23 10.77 13.09
N LYS A 221 40.12 10.05 13.05
CA LYS A 221 39.03 10.40 12.12
C LYS A 221 38.26 11.56 12.73
N PRO A 222 38.12 12.71 12.03
CA PRO A 222 37.15 13.70 12.46
C PRO A 222 35.80 13.00 12.47
N ILE A 223 35.14 13.02 13.64
CA ILE A 223 33.73 12.67 13.71
C ILE A 223 33.03 13.76 12.91
N LEU A 224 32.76 13.50 11.63
CA LEU A 224 31.62 14.15 10.99
C LEU A 224 30.45 13.72 11.85
N ILE A 225 29.98 14.60 12.73
CA ILE A 225 28.72 14.43 13.41
C ILE A 225 27.72 14.33 12.26
N ALA A 226 27.38 13.09 11.88
CA ALA A 226 26.23 12.84 11.04
C ALA A 226 25.09 13.50 11.80
N LYS A 227 24.59 14.61 11.26
CA LYS A 227 23.38 15.23 11.81
C LYS A 227 22.38 14.09 11.99
N PRO A 228 21.77 13.95 13.17
CA PRO A 228 20.76 12.93 13.36
C PRO A 228 19.68 13.14 12.29
N ASN A 229 19.60 12.23 11.32
CA ASN A 229 18.44 12.10 10.45
C ASN A 229 17.30 11.50 11.26
N TYR A 230 16.81 12.27 12.24
CA TYR A 230 15.51 12.07 12.86
C TYR A 230 14.72 13.35 12.61
N ARG A 231 14.09 13.41 11.43
CA ARG A 231 12.93 14.26 11.24
C ARG A 231 11.75 13.44 11.76
N VAL A 232 11.43 13.60 13.05
CA VAL A 232 10.09 13.27 13.56
C VAL A 232 9.21 14.42 13.09
N GLU A 233 8.48 14.21 12.00
CA GLU A 233 7.31 15.02 11.70
C GLU A 233 6.12 14.39 12.43
N ILE A 234 5.52 15.16 13.32
CA ILE A 234 4.08 15.14 13.57
C ILE A 234 3.52 16.28 12.74
#